data_AF-A0A7W6NJM9-F1
#
_entry.id   AF-A0A7W6NJM9-F1
#
_cell.length_a   1.000
_cell.length_b   1.000
_cell.length_c   1.000
_cell.angle_alpha   90.00
_cell.angle_beta   90.00
_cell.angle_gamma   90.00
#
_symmetry.space_group_name_H-M   'P 1'
#
loop_
_entity.id
_entity.type
_entity.pdbx_description
1 polymer ?
#
loop_
_entity_poly.entity_id
_entity_poly.type
_entity_poly.pdbx_seq_one_letter_code
_entity_poly.pdbx_strand_id
1 'polypeptide(L)'
;MTVQAAARWMASELQKDGTLYQEHAVGHIHDLDEALTITNSNGNLGIRPDVLKAFNKLTPDAVWSRSGRYWRKREDYDIPGRQQP
;
A
#
# COMPACT_ATOMS: atom_id res chain seq x y z
N MET A 1 4.21 -15.73 -3.32
CA MET A 1 3.42 -15.13 -2.22
C MET A 1 1.94 -15.07 -2.62
N THR A 2 0.96 -15.09 -1.70
CA THR A 2 -0.47 -14.91 -2.08
C THR A 2 -0.91 -13.45 -1.90
N VAL A 3 -2.00 -13.05 -2.57
CA VAL A 3 -2.63 -11.73 -2.41
C VAL A 3 -2.91 -11.39 -0.94
N GLN A 4 -3.41 -12.37 -0.18
CA GLN A 4 -3.72 -12.19 1.23
C GLN A 4 -2.46 -12.12 2.10
N ALA A 5 -1.41 -12.86 1.76
CA ALA A 5 -0.14 -12.79 2.48
C ALA A 5 0.52 -11.41 2.28
N ALA A 6 0.55 -10.91 1.04
CA ALA A 6 1.09 -9.58 0.73
C ALA A 6 0.32 -8.47 1.46
N ALA A 7 -1.02 -8.53 1.43
CA ALA A 7 -1.86 -7.55 2.12
C ALA A 7 -1.66 -7.56 3.65
N ARG A 8 -1.50 -8.74 4.26
CA ARG A 8 -1.20 -8.87 5.70
C ARG A 8 0.17 -8.33 6.05
N TRP A 9 1.17 -8.58 5.21
CA TRP A 9 2.51 -8.01 5.39
C TRP A 9 2.45 -6.48 5.34
N MET A 10 1.81 -5.88 4.33
CA MET A 10 1.64 -4.43 4.25
C MET A 10 0.94 -3.85 5.50
N ALA A 11 -0.10 -4.51 6.00
CA ALA A 11 -0.81 -4.09 7.20
C ALA A 11 0.07 -4.17 8.46
N SER A 12 0.88 -5.21 8.58
CA SER A 12 1.84 -5.39 9.67
C SER A 12 2.90 -4.30 9.68
N GLU A 13 3.49 -3.99 8.51
CA GLU A 13 4.49 -2.92 8.40
C GLU A 13 3.89 -1.56 8.74
N LEU A 14 2.70 -1.24 8.21
CA LEU A 14 2.01 0.00 8.56
C LEU A 14 1.69 0.10 10.06
N GLN A 15 1.30 -1.01 10.70
CA GLN A 15 1.01 -1.03 12.13
C GLN A 15 2.27 -0.79 12.96
N LYS A 16 3.38 -1.39 12.55
CA LYS A 16 4.68 -1.33 13.23
C LYS A 16 5.32 0.06 13.13
N ASP A 17 5.36 0.63 11.92
CA ASP A 17 6.13 1.85 11.64
C ASP A 17 5.25 3.10 11.58
N GLY A 18 3.92 2.94 11.62
CA GLY A 18 2.94 4.05 11.51
C GLY A 18 2.79 4.62 10.10
N THR A 19 3.76 4.34 9.23
CA THR A 19 3.75 4.70 7.80
C THR A 19 4.30 3.53 6.97
N LEU A 20 3.91 3.46 5.69
CA LEU A 20 4.43 2.49 4.73
C LEU A 20 4.65 3.18 3.39
N TYR A 21 5.90 3.37 2.99
CA TYR A 21 6.24 3.96 1.69
C TYR A 21 5.89 3.02 0.54
N GLN A 22 5.31 3.57 -0.53
CA GLN A 22 4.93 2.80 -1.71
C GLN A 22 6.12 2.12 -2.36
N GLU A 23 7.26 2.81 -2.47
CA GLU A 23 8.48 2.23 -3.04
C GLU A 23 8.96 1.00 -2.26
N HIS A 24 8.94 1.07 -0.92
CA HIS A 24 9.32 -0.04 -0.06
C HIS A 24 8.35 -1.22 -0.22
N ALA A 25 7.05 -0.94 -0.18
CA ALA A 25 6.02 -1.97 -0.35
C ALA A 25 6.09 -2.65 -1.72
N VAL A 26 6.27 -1.86 -2.79
CA VAL A 26 6.39 -2.37 -4.17
C VAL A 26 7.63 -3.24 -4.31
N GLY A 27 8.81 -2.77 -3.86
CA GLY A 27 10.06 -3.50 -3.97
C GLY A 27 10.01 -4.82 -3.20
N HIS A 28 9.59 -4.79 -1.94
CA HIS A 28 9.49 -6.00 -1.12
C HIS A 28 8.53 -7.03 -1.72
N ILE A 29 7.37 -6.59 -2.23
CA ILE A 29 6.40 -7.50 -2.85
C ILE A 29 6.95 -8.06 -4.17
N HIS A 30 7.63 -7.24 -4.97
CA HIS A 30 8.23 -7.66 -6.24
C HIS A 30 9.31 -8.71 -6.04
N ASP A 31 10.23 -8.48 -5.10
CA ASP A 31 11.35 -9.38 -4.80
C ASP A 31 10.87 -10.76 -4.32
N LEU A 32 9.71 -10.81 -3.66
CA LEU A 32 9.11 -12.06 -3.19
C LEU A 32 8.22 -12.74 -4.24
N ASP A 33 7.52 -11.96 -5.06
CA ASP A 33 6.62 -12.45 -6.09
C ASP A 33 6.25 -11.34 -7.10
N GLU A 34 6.98 -11.30 -8.21
CA GLU A 34 6.75 -10.32 -9.28
C GLU A 34 5.31 -10.33 -9.81
N ALA A 35 4.63 -11.47 -9.77
CA ALA A 35 3.24 -11.60 -10.25
C ALA A 35 2.23 -10.85 -9.37
N LEU A 36 2.62 -10.35 -8.19
CA LEU A 36 1.82 -9.48 -7.33
C LEU A 36 2.04 -7.97 -7.60
N THR A 37 2.91 -7.65 -8.55
CA THR A 37 3.18 -6.29 -9.02
C THR A 37 2.78 -6.10 -10.47
N ILE A 38 2.66 -4.85 -10.90
CA ILE A 38 2.37 -4.45 -12.27
C ILE A 38 3.26 -3.30 -12.68
N THR A 39 3.75 -3.34 -13.91
CA THR A 39 4.39 -2.19 -14.54
C THR A 39 3.30 -1.43 -15.30
N ASN A 40 3.10 -0.16 -14.99
CA ASN A 40 2.14 0.67 -15.72
C ASN A 40 2.71 1.15 -17.07
N SER A 41 1.89 1.82 -17.87
CA SER A 41 2.26 2.33 -19.20
C SER A 41 3.46 3.27 -19.21
N ASN A 42 3.81 3.86 -18.06
CA ASN A 42 4.94 4.76 -17.90
C ASN A 42 6.21 4.03 -17.42
N GLY A 43 6.20 2.70 -17.35
CA GLY A 43 7.32 1.90 -16.87
C GLY A 43 7.46 1.86 -15.34
N ASN A 44 6.52 2.45 -14.59
CA ASN A 44 6.60 2.45 -13.13
C ASN A 44 6.01 1.17 -12.54
N LEU A 45 6.76 0.54 -11.64
CA LEU A 45 6.32 -0.61 -10.88
C LEU A 45 5.32 -0.19 -9.79
N GLY A 46 4.26 -0.98 -9.64
CA GLY A 46 3.18 -0.76 -8.69
C GLY A 46 2.63 -2.07 -8.13
N ILE A 47 1.88 -1.98 -7.04
CA ILE A 47 1.23 -3.14 -6.42
C ILE A 47 -0.05 -3.45 -7.21
N ARG A 48 -0.35 -4.73 -7.43
CA ARG A 48 -1.60 -5.12 -8.11
C ARG A 48 -2.86 -4.62 -7.38
N PRO A 49 -3.93 -4.29 -8.11
CA PRO A 49 -5.16 -3.78 -7.51
C PRO A 49 -5.85 -4.72 -6.52
N ASP A 50 -5.73 -6.04 -6.70
CA ASP A 50 -6.33 -7.04 -5.81
C ASP A 50 -5.61 -7.14 -4.45
N VAL A 51 -4.28 -6.97 -4.44
CA VAL A 51 -3.49 -6.81 -3.21
C VAL A 51 -3.88 -5.53 -2.48
N LEU A 52 -3.95 -4.40 -3.17
CA LEU A 52 -4.41 -3.14 -2.58
C LEU A 52 -5.84 -3.24 -2.03
N LYS A 53 -6.74 -3.94 -2.73
CA LYS A 53 -8.11 -4.18 -2.26
C LYS A 53 -8.13 -5.02 -0.98
N ALA A 54 -7.30 -6.06 -0.88
CA ALA A 54 -7.17 -6.86 0.33
C ALA A 54 -6.55 -6.04 1.47
N PHE A 55 -5.51 -5.27 1.21
CA PHE A 55 -4.87 -4.38 2.19
C PHE A 55 -5.84 -3.33 2.74
N ASN A 56 -6.62 -2.68 1.88
CA ASN A 56 -7.62 -1.69 2.30
C ASN A 56 -8.71 -2.28 3.20
N LYS A 57 -9.08 -3.55 3.01
CA LYS A 57 -10.01 -4.25 3.91
C LYS A 57 -9.42 -4.49 5.30
N LEU A 58 -8.11 -4.72 5.39
CA LEU A 58 -7.41 -4.93 6.66
C LEU A 58 -7.10 -3.62 7.38
N THR A 59 -7.09 -2.50 6.68
CA THR A 59 -6.66 -1.19 7.19
C THR A 59 -7.72 -0.11 6.90
N PRO A 60 -8.95 -0.22 7.44
CA PRO A 60 -10.05 0.71 7.12
C PRO A 60 -9.70 2.17 7.41
N ASP A 61 -8.88 2.41 8.43
CA ASP A 61 -8.48 3.75 8.88
C ASP A 61 -7.18 4.26 8.25
N ALA A 62 -6.52 3.47 7.40
CA ALA A 62 -5.34 3.94 6.70
C ALA A 62 -5.69 4.89 5.54
N VAL A 63 -4.85 5.88 5.33
CA VAL A 63 -4.93 6.83 4.22
C VAL A 63 -3.65 6.80 3.41
N TRP A 64 -3.70 7.23 2.16
CA TRP A 64 -2.55 7.33 1.26
C TRP A 64 -2.25 8.80 0.96
N SER A 65 -1.05 9.26 1.32
CA SER A 65 -0.58 10.61 0.98
C SER A 65 -0.07 10.64 -0.45
N ARG A 66 -0.63 11.51 -1.28
CA ARG A 66 -0.25 11.65 -2.70
C ARG A 66 1.12 12.31 -2.85
N SER A 67 1.38 13.37 -2.10
CA SER A 67 2.66 14.08 -2.08
C SER A 67 3.80 13.19 -1.55
N GLY A 68 3.54 12.45 -0.47
CA GLY A 68 4.52 11.59 0.17
C GLY A 68 4.65 10.19 -0.43
N ARG A 69 3.66 9.71 -1.18
CA ARG A 69 3.58 8.34 -1.73
C ARG A 69 3.73 7.25 -0.67
N TYR A 70 3.02 7.41 0.45
CA TYR A 70 3.01 6.43 1.53
C TYR A 70 1.61 6.27 2.11
N TRP A 71 1.36 5.10 2.72
CA TRP A 71 0.21 4.89 3.58
C TRP A 71 0.55 5.32 5.01
N ARG A 72 -0.41 5.91 5.70
CA ARG A 72 -0.31 6.25 7.13
C ARG A 72 -1.65 6.07 7.83
N LYS A 73 -1.66 6.19 9.15
CA LYS A 73 -2.91 6.32 9.92
C LYS A 73 -3.64 7.63 9.53
N ARG A 74 -4.97 7.57 9.55
CA ARG A 74 -5.82 8.75 9.41
C ARG A 74 -5.64 9.67 10.60
N GLU A 75 -5.58 10.95 10.31
CA GLU A 75 -5.60 12.05 11.27
C GLU A 75 -6.96 12.76 11.23
N ASP A 76 -7.27 13.55 12.26
CA ASP A 76 -8.56 14.25 12.40
C ASP A 76 -8.81 15.30 11.32
N TYR A 77 -7.76 15.92 10.78
CA TYR A 77 -7.82 16.91 9.71
C TYR A 77 -7.82 16.30 8.29
N ASP A 78 -7.79 14.97 8.14
CA ASP A 78 -7.82 14.34 6.82
C ASP A 78 -9.16 14.55 6.12
N ILE A 79 -9.10 14.78 4.81
CA ILE A 79 -10.31 14.91 4.00
C ILE A 79 -11.03 13.56 3.85
N PRO A 80 -12.35 13.57 3.53
CA PRO A 80 -13.09 12.36 3.22
C PRO A 80 -12.41 11.54 2.10
N GLY A 81 -12.42 10.22 2.27
CA GLY A 81 -11.75 9.29 1.36
C GLY A 81 -10.32 8.94 1.79
N ARG A 82 -9.72 7.96 1.12
CA ARG A 82 -8.40 7.44 1.51
C ARG A 82 -7.24 8.25 0.95
N GLN A 83 -7.41 8.87 -0.21
CA GLN A 83 -6.35 9.65 -0.83
C GLN A 83 -6.31 11.05 -0.20
N GLN A 84 -5.16 11.38 0.37
CA GLN A 84 -4.86 12.68 0.98
C GLN A 84 -3.85 13.43 0.08
N PRO A 85 -3.84 14.77 0.11
CA PRO A 85 -2.85 15.59 -0.60
C PRO A 85 -1.38 15.19 -0.31
#